data_AF-S3X688-F1
#
_entry.id   AF-S3X688-F1
#
_cell.length_a   1.000
_cell.length_b   1.000
_cell.length_c   1.000
_cell.angle_alpha   90.00
_cell.angle_beta   90.00
_cell.angle_gamma   90.00
#
_symmetry.space_group_name_H-M   'P 1'
#
loop_
_entity.id
_entity.type
_entity.pdbx_description
1 polymer ?
#
loop_
_entity_poly.entity_id
_entity_poly.type
_entity_poly.pdbx_seq_one_letter_code
_entity_poly.pdbx_strand_id
1 'polypeptide(L)'
;MTKNTDPEWDARVALSYEREARIPILRDTPGDEARDELLAMLDDIDMMVVERAATILAARDVDSLDSLMEIWDNTNDGTMRSGFMRNGITQLGIDGAPLREILDNRMKNGRPAVQRAAKSLMQVYGYLPYDTPTTQSKPSRPSSPSPQNPS
;
A
#
# COMPACT_ATOMS: atom_id res chain seq x y z
N MET A 1 -34.02 -25.96 1.58
CA MET A 1 -32.77 -25.19 1.47
C MET A 1 -32.94 -23.92 2.27
N THR A 2 -32.49 -23.90 3.52
CA THR A 2 -32.40 -22.67 4.30
C THR A 2 -31.14 -21.93 3.84
N LYS A 3 -31.30 -20.79 3.18
CA LYS A 3 -30.22 -19.82 2.96
C LYS A 3 -29.80 -19.34 4.36
N ASN A 4 -28.74 -19.91 4.91
CA ASN A 4 -28.02 -19.26 6.01
C ASN A 4 -27.25 -18.10 5.38
N THR A 5 -27.90 -16.96 5.18
CA THR A 5 -27.17 -15.71 5.01
C THR A 5 -26.73 -15.25 6.39
N ASP A 6 -25.43 -15.04 6.54
CA ASP A 6 -24.83 -14.45 7.72
C ASP A 6 -25.27 -12.96 7.78
N PRO A 7 -26.05 -12.54 8.79
CA PRO A 7 -26.53 -11.16 8.88
C PRO A 7 -25.40 -10.12 8.89
N GLU A 8 -24.22 -10.48 9.41
CA GLU A 8 -23.05 -9.60 9.40
C GLU A 8 -22.52 -9.42 7.98
N TRP A 9 -22.45 -10.50 7.21
CA TRP A 9 -22.07 -10.47 5.81
C TRP A 9 -23.04 -9.61 4.98
N ASP A 10 -24.34 -9.80 5.15
CA ASP A 10 -25.37 -9.03 4.45
C ASP A 10 -25.27 -7.53 4.80
N ALA A 11 -24.98 -7.18 6.06
CA ALA A 11 -24.78 -5.80 6.48
C ALA A 11 -23.53 -5.16 5.84
N ARG A 12 -22.42 -5.91 5.76
CA ARG A 12 -21.19 -5.45 5.09
C ARG A 12 -21.40 -5.22 3.60
N VAL A 13 -22.18 -6.08 2.94
CA VAL A 13 -22.56 -5.92 1.53
C VAL A 13 -23.42 -4.68 1.33
N ALA A 14 -24.44 -4.48 2.17
CA ALA A 14 -25.28 -3.28 2.09
C ALA A 14 -24.46 -1.99 2.28
N LEU A 15 -23.59 -1.97 3.28
CA LEU A 15 -22.70 -0.83 3.55
C LEU A 15 -21.76 -0.54 2.36
N SER A 16 -21.23 -1.58 1.71
CA SER A 16 -20.37 -1.43 0.53
C SER A 16 -21.09 -0.71 -0.63
N TYR A 17 -22.34 -1.09 -0.90
CA TYR A 17 -23.17 -0.40 -1.92
C TYR A 17 -23.43 1.06 -1.58
N GLU A 18 -23.73 1.37 -0.32
CA GLU A 18 -23.90 2.75 0.13
C GLU A 18 -22.61 3.56 -0.04
N ARG A 19 -21.47 2.99 0.34
CA ARG A 19 -20.16 3.61 0.20
C ARG A 19 -19.81 3.87 -1.26
N GLU A 20 -20.02 2.90 -2.15
CA GLU A 20 -19.78 3.08 -3.58
C GLU A 20 -20.58 4.28 -4.12
N ALA A 21 -21.85 4.40 -3.76
CA ALA A 21 -22.70 5.51 -4.18
C ALA A 21 -22.23 6.87 -3.62
N ARG A 22 -21.58 6.89 -2.46
CA ARG A 22 -21.08 8.11 -1.81
C ARG A 22 -19.73 8.58 -2.31
N ILE A 23 -18.92 7.72 -2.93
CA ILE A 23 -17.57 8.05 -3.43
C ILE A 23 -17.52 9.36 -4.26
N PRO A 24 -18.40 9.58 -5.25
CA PRO A 24 -18.36 10.82 -6.04
C PRO A 24 -18.60 12.08 -5.18
N ILE A 25 -19.45 11.97 -4.17
CA ILE A 25 -19.77 13.08 -3.25
C ILE A 25 -18.58 13.35 -2.33
N LEU A 26 -17.98 12.31 -1.76
CA LEU A 26 -16.84 12.43 -0.83
C LEU A 26 -15.59 13.00 -1.49
N ARG A 27 -15.37 12.69 -2.76
CA ARG A 27 -14.29 13.27 -3.57
C ARG A 27 -14.34 14.80 -3.54
N ASP A 28 -15.54 15.35 -3.72
CA ASP A 28 -15.74 16.78 -3.90
C ASP A 28 -16.06 17.50 -2.56
N THR A 29 -16.30 16.74 -1.49
CA THR A 29 -16.59 17.25 -0.15
C THR A 29 -15.29 17.54 0.60
N PRO A 30 -15.00 18.78 1.01
CA PRO A 30 -13.82 19.10 1.81
C PRO A 30 -13.98 18.69 3.29
N GLY A 31 -12.88 18.68 4.04
CA GLY A 31 -12.88 18.50 5.49
C GLY A 31 -12.56 17.08 5.98
N ASP A 32 -12.40 16.98 7.29
CA ASP A 32 -11.94 15.78 8.00
C ASP A 32 -12.96 14.64 7.95
N GLU A 33 -14.26 14.94 8.05
CA GLU A 33 -15.31 13.92 8.04
C GLU A 33 -15.31 13.10 6.74
N ALA A 34 -15.16 13.76 5.59
CA ALA A 34 -15.07 13.07 4.30
C ALA A 34 -13.76 12.28 4.16
N ARG A 35 -12.65 12.77 4.73
CA ARG A 35 -11.39 12.02 4.78
C ARG A 35 -11.53 10.76 5.62
N ASP A 36 -12.07 10.87 6.82
CA ASP A 36 -12.20 9.76 7.76
C ASP A 36 -13.11 8.67 7.21
N GLU A 37 -14.16 9.05 6.48
CA GLU A 37 -15.00 8.09 5.78
C GLU A 37 -14.26 7.37 4.64
N LEU A 38 -13.50 8.10 3.81
CA LEU A 38 -12.66 7.50 2.77
C LEU A 38 -11.61 6.55 3.37
N LEU A 39 -11.02 6.88 4.53
CA LEU A 39 -10.10 6.00 5.25
C LEU A 39 -10.81 4.73 5.71
N ALA A 40 -12.05 4.83 6.20
CA ALA A 40 -12.86 3.67 6.60
C ALA A 40 -13.25 2.76 5.41
N MET A 41 -13.29 3.29 4.18
CA MET A 41 -13.51 2.52 2.95
C MET A 41 -12.30 1.66 2.54
N LEU A 42 -11.11 1.88 3.12
CA LEU A 42 -9.93 1.05 2.80
C LEU A 42 -10.03 -0.39 3.32
N ASP A 43 -10.93 -0.66 4.28
CA ASP A 43 -11.24 -2.01 4.77
C ASP A 43 -12.52 -2.59 4.15
N ASP A 44 -13.04 -1.99 3.06
CA ASP A 44 -14.26 -2.46 2.42
C ASP A 44 -14.11 -3.90 1.87
N ILE A 45 -15.26 -4.57 1.69
CA ILE A 45 -15.33 -5.90 1.10
C ILE A 45 -15.20 -5.83 -0.42
N ASP A 46 -15.65 -4.75 -1.04
CA ASP A 46 -15.50 -4.51 -2.46
C ASP A 46 -14.18 -3.79 -2.73
N MET A 47 -13.32 -4.47 -3.49
CA MET A 47 -12.00 -3.93 -3.82
C MET A 47 -12.07 -2.72 -4.76
N MET A 48 -13.14 -2.56 -5.53
CA MET A 48 -13.37 -1.36 -6.34
C MET A 48 -13.62 -0.13 -5.45
N VAL A 49 -14.29 -0.30 -4.31
CA VAL A 49 -14.47 0.75 -3.29
C VAL A 49 -13.11 1.12 -2.70
N VAL A 50 -12.30 0.13 -2.33
CA VAL A 50 -10.93 0.35 -1.81
C VAL A 50 -10.08 1.15 -2.80
N GLU A 51 -10.05 0.76 -4.08
CA GLU A 51 -9.23 1.42 -5.11
C GLU A 51 -9.62 2.88 -5.31
N ARG A 52 -10.93 3.14 -5.43
CA ARG A 52 -11.46 4.48 -5.63
C ARG A 52 -11.22 5.36 -4.41
N ALA A 53 -11.43 4.83 -3.20
CA ALA A 53 -11.15 5.57 -1.97
C ALA A 53 -9.66 5.92 -1.86
N ALA A 54 -8.78 4.96 -2.13
CA ALA A 54 -7.33 5.18 -2.15
C ALA A 54 -6.91 6.23 -3.18
N THR A 55 -7.49 6.21 -4.38
CA THR A 55 -7.24 7.20 -5.43
C THR A 55 -7.61 8.60 -4.98
N ILE A 56 -8.78 8.75 -4.37
CA ILE A 56 -9.26 10.04 -3.87
C ILE A 56 -8.37 10.53 -2.73
N LEU A 57 -8.07 9.69 -1.73
CA LEU A 57 -7.19 10.04 -0.62
C LEU A 57 -5.81 10.50 -1.09
N ALA A 58 -5.24 9.81 -2.08
CA ALA A 58 -3.96 10.16 -2.67
C ALA A 58 -4.00 11.55 -3.32
N ALA A 59 -5.05 11.86 -4.10
CA ALA A 59 -5.21 13.12 -4.82
C ALA A 59 -5.69 14.31 -3.97
N ARG A 60 -6.23 14.06 -2.78
CA ARG A 60 -6.92 15.07 -1.98
C ARG A 60 -5.97 16.08 -1.34
N ASP A 61 -5.08 15.59 -0.47
CA ASP A 61 -4.14 16.41 0.28
C ASP A 61 -2.98 15.56 0.82
N VAL A 62 -1.96 16.25 1.34
CA VAL A 62 -0.74 15.64 1.88
C VAL A 62 -1.02 14.68 3.04
N ASP A 63 -1.92 15.06 3.96
CA ASP A 63 -2.16 14.27 5.16
C ASP A 63 -2.90 12.97 4.84
N SER A 64 -3.84 13.04 3.88
CA SER A 64 -4.60 11.91 3.36
C SER A 64 -3.71 10.92 2.61
N LEU A 65 -2.76 11.43 1.80
CA LEU A 65 -1.74 10.60 1.16
C LEU A 65 -0.85 9.91 2.20
N ASP A 66 -0.36 10.66 3.20
CA ASP A 66 0.50 10.11 4.24
C ASP A 66 -0.24 9.03 5.05
N SER A 67 -1.50 9.26 5.43
CA SER A 67 -2.34 8.24 6.11
C SER A 67 -2.55 6.99 5.24
N LEU A 68 -2.83 7.15 3.95
CA LEU A 68 -2.97 6.02 3.03
C LEU A 68 -1.67 5.21 2.92
N MET A 69 -0.52 5.88 2.84
CA MET A 69 0.79 5.24 2.79
C MET A 69 1.10 4.48 4.08
N GLU A 70 0.73 5.02 5.24
CA GLU A 70 0.89 4.33 6.54
C GLU A 70 -0.01 3.09 6.64
N ILE A 71 -1.27 3.17 6.19
CA ILE A 71 -2.17 2.02 6.16
C ILE A 71 -1.64 0.96 5.19
N TRP A 72 -1.12 1.38 4.04
CA TRP A 72 -0.52 0.48 3.07
C TRP A 72 0.73 -0.23 3.63
N ASP A 73 1.66 0.48 4.27
CA ASP A 73 2.87 -0.10 4.93
C ASP A 73 2.49 -1.18 5.96
N ASN A 74 1.37 -1.00 6.66
CA ASN A 74 0.88 -1.94 7.66
C ASN A 74 0.02 -3.07 7.07
N THR A 75 -0.36 -2.98 5.80
CA THR A 75 -1.15 -4.00 5.11
C THR A 75 -0.23 -4.99 4.44
N ASN A 76 -0.38 -6.29 4.73
CA ASN A 76 0.47 -7.34 4.17
C ASN A 76 0.57 -7.25 2.62
N ASP A 77 1.81 -7.16 2.12
CA ASP A 77 2.20 -6.92 0.72
C ASP A 77 1.72 -7.99 -0.28
N GLY A 78 1.17 -9.12 0.19
CA GLY A 78 0.58 -10.15 -0.68
C GLY A 78 -0.94 -10.07 -0.88
N THR A 79 -1.63 -9.12 -0.24
CA THR A 79 -3.10 -9.06 -0.27
C THR A 79 -3.62 -8.30 -1.48
N MET A 80 -4.79 -8.71 -2.01
CA MET A 80 -5.48 -7.95 -3.07
C MET A 80 -5.68 -6.49 -2.65
N ARG A 81 -6.11 -6.27 -1.41
CA ARG A 81 -6.31 -4.94 -0.80
C ARG A 81 -5.06 -4.06 -0.86
N SER A 82 -3.88 -4.59 -0.49
CA SER A 82 -2.62 -3.87 -0.63
C SER A 82 -2.37 -3.45 -2.08
N GLY A 83 -2.66 -4.33 -3.04
CA GLY A 83 -2.60 -4.03 -4.46
C GLY A 83 -3.51 -2.88 -4.90
N PHE A 84 -4.77 -2.87 -4.45
CA PHE A 84 -5.73 -1.81 -4.78
C PHE A 84 -5.38 -0.46 -4.15
N MET A 85 -4.93 -0.44 -2.89
CA MET A 85 -4.42 0.78 -2.25
C MET A 85 -3.20 1.34 -3.00
N ARG A 86 -2.26 0.47 -3.36
CA ARG A 86 -1.09 0.84 -4.16
C ARG A 86 -1.49 1.45 -5.50
N ASN A 87 -2.44 0.82 -6.21
CA ASN A 87 -2.93 1.33 -7.49
C ASN A 87 -3.48 2.76 -7.34
N GLY A 88 -4.26 3.03 -6.30
CA GLY A 88 -4.78 4.36 -6.01
C GLY A 88 -3.69 5.42 -5.80
N ILE A 89 -2.64 5.10 -5.02
CA ILE A 89 -1.49 6.02 -4.81
C ILE A 89 -0.83 6.40 -6.15
N THR A 90 -0.75 5.46 -7.09
CA THR A 90 0.00 5.67 -8.33
C THR A 90 -0.69 6.48 -9.39
N GLN A 91 -2.03 6.60 -9.32
CA GLN A 91 -2.78 7.45 -10.24
C GLN A 91 -2.40 8.94 -10.09
N LEU A 92 -1.85 9.36 -8.93
CA LEU A 92 -1.23 10.68 -8.77
C LEU A 92 -0.15 10.99 -9.83
N GLY A 93 0.64 9.98 -10.21
CA GLY A 93 1.68 10.10 -11.23
C GLY A 93 1.14 10.36 -12.64
N ILE A 94 -0.14 10.06 -12.86
CA ILE A 94 -0.84 10.22 -14.13
C ILE A 94 -1.55 11.58 -14.17
N ASP A 95 -2.08 12.05 -13.02
CA ASP A 95 -2.96 13.22 -12.92
C ASP A 95 -2.29 14.53 -12.46
N GLY A 96 -0.98 14.69 -12.69
CA GLY A 96 -0.35 16.03 -12.74
C GLY A 96 0.77 16.34 -11.74
N ALA A 97 1.19 15.39 -10.90
CA ALA A 97 2.44 15.50 -10.14
C ALA A 97 3.32 14.27 -10.40
N PRO A 98 4.60 14.42 -10.75
CA PRO A 98 5.46 13.28 -11.00
C PRO A 98 5.57 12.44 -9.71
N LEU A 99 4.95 11.25 -9.71
CA LEU A 99 4.90 10.33 -8.57
C LEU A 99 6.28 10.17 -7.91
N ARG A 100 7.34 10.10 -8.73
CA ARG A 100 8.72 10.02 -8.26
C ARG A 100 9.12 11.17 -7.32
N GLU A 101 8.77 12.42 -7.63
CA GLU A 101 9.12 13.58 -6.80
C GLU A 101 8.35 13.58 -5.48
N ILE A 102 7.06 13.23 -5.53
CA ILE A 102 6.23 13.06 -4.33
C ILE A 102 6.86 12.01 -3.43
N LEU A 103 7.14 10.82 -3.97
CA LEU A 103 7.75 9.73 -3.20
C LEU A 103 9.14 10.12 -2.68
N ASP A 104 9.93 10.89 -3.43
CA ASP A 104 11.27 11.32 -2.99
C ASP A 104 11.18 12.30 -1.81
N ASN A 105 10.23 13.23 -1.88
CA ASN A 105 9.94 14.12 -0.75
C ASN A 105 9.50 13.32 0.49
N ARG A 106 8.60 12.36 0.33
CA ARG A 106 8.08 11.53 1.43
C ARG A 106 9.14 10.60 2.02
N MET A 107 10.01 10.04 1.18
CA MET A 107 11.14 9.24 1.65
C MET A 107 12.13 10.06 2.48
N LYS A 108 12.32 11.35 2.19
CA LYS A 108 13.23 12.24 2.92
C LYS A 108 12.63 12.88 4.17
N ASN A 109 11.35 13.28 4.08
CA ASN A 109 10.73 14.18 5.05
C ASN A 109 9.48 13.60 5.74
N GLY A 110 8.97 12.46 5.29
CA GLY A 110 7.79 11.82 5.87
C GLY A 110 8.04 11.27 7.27
N ARG A 111 6.98 10.84 7.94
CA ARG A 111 7.08 10.06 9.19
C ARG A 111 7.72 8.68 8.90
N PRO A 112 8.27 7.96 9.90
CA PRO A 112 8.99 6.71 9.65
C PRO A 112 8.23 5.66 8.83
N ALA A 113 6.90 5.53 9.04
CA ALA A 113 6.07 4.62 8.24
C ALA A 113 5.88 5.13 6.81
N VAL A 114 5.61 6.42 6.62
CA VAL A 114 5.53 7.07 5.30
C VAL A 114 6.86 6.94 4.53
N GLN A 115 8.01 7.07 5.20
CA GLN A 115 9.32 6.91 4.57
C GLN A 115 9.54 5.48 4.05
N ARG A 116 9.18 4.47 4.85
CA ARG A 116 9.24 3.06 4.43
C ARG A 116 8.29 2.80 3.27
N ALA A 117 7.05 3.26 3.37
CA ALA A 117 6.06 3.14 2.30
C ALA A 117 6.58 3.77 1.00
N ALA A 118 7.12 4.99 1.08
CA ALA A 118 7.67 5.70 -0.07
C ALA A 118 8.83 4.92 -0.71
N LYS A 119 9.74 4.39 0.10
CA LYS A 119 10.85 3.56 -0.36
C LYS A 119 10.34 2.30 -1.07
N SER A 120 9.40 1.56 -0.46
CA SER A 120 8.83 0.35 -1.04
C SER A 120 8.13 0.64 -2.37
N LEU A 121 7.36 1.72 -2.46
CA LEU A 121 6.74 2.16 -3.72
C LEU A 121 7.82 2.49 -4.77
N MET A 122 8.86 3.24 -4.42
CA MET A 122 9.96 3.51 -5.35
C MET A 122 10.64 2.24 -5.89
N GLN A 123 10.76 1.19 -5.07
CA GLN A 123 11.30 -0.11 -5.49
C GLN A 123 10.34 -0.86 -6.41
N VAL A 124 9.05 -0.89 -6.08
CA VAL A 124 8.01 -1.49 -6.92
C VAL A 124 7.97 -0.87 -8.31
N TYR A 125 8.17 0.45 -8.41
CA TYR A 125 8.17 1.17 -9.68
C TYR A 125 9.54 1.27 -10.35
N GLY A 126 10.58 0.65 -9.79
CA GLY A 126 11.92 0.61 -10.38
C GLY A 126 12.68 1.94 -10.36
N TYR A 127 12.23 2.91 -9.57
CA TYR A 127 12.98 4.14 -9.31
C TYR A 127 14.18 3.90 -8.39
N LEU A 128 14.09 2.89 -7.54
CA LEU A 128 15.18 2.38 -6.70
C LEU A 128 15.35 0.88 -6.91
N PRO A 129 16.59 0.37 -6.81
CA PRO A 129 16.79 -1.07 -6.71
C PRO A 129 16.14 -1.59 -5.42
N TYR A 130 15.62 -2.82 -5.47
CA TYR A 130 15.31 -3.54 -4.25
C TYR A 130 16.58 -3.66 -3.41
N ASP A 131 16.45 -3.56 -2.10
CA ASP A 131 17.54 -3.94 -1.21
C ASP A 131 17.79 -5.43 -1.46
N THR A 132 18.77 -5.77 -2.28
CA THR A 132 19.23 -7.15 -2.34
C THR A 132 19.63 -7.52 -0.93
N PRO A 133 19.05 -8.58 -0.33
CA PRO A 133 19.67 -9.12 0.85
C PRO A 133 21.09 -9.45 0.40
N THR A 134 22.09 -8.76 0.94
CA THR A 134 23.46 -9.22 0.83
C THR A 134 23.43 -10.64 1.39
N THR A 135 23.36 -11.63 0.51
CA THR A 135 23.96 -12.93 0.79
C THR A 135 25.38 -12.55 1.15
N GLN A 136 25.66 -12.50 2.46
CA GLN A 136 27.03 -12.58 2.93
C GLN A 136 27.61 -13.75 2.16
N SER A 137 28.49 -13.45 1.20
CA SER A 137 29.35 -14.45 0.61
C SER A 137 30.06 -15.06 1.81
N LYS A 138 29.60 -16.26 2.18
CA LYS A 138 30.20 -17.12 3.18
C LYS A 138 31.71 -17.00 2.97
N PRO A 139 32.52 -16.63 3.98
CA PRO A 139 33.96 -16.52 3.79
C PRO A 139 34.42 -17.85 3.18
N SER A 140 35.10 -17.78 2.04
CA SER A 140 35.69 -18.94 1.38
C SER A 140 36.46 -19.72 2.45
N ARG A 141 35.94 -20.89 2.79
CA ARG A 141 36.56 -21.81 3.74
C ARG A 141 38.01 -22.03 3.26
N PRO A 142 39.04 -21.87 4.09
CA PRO A 142 40.38 -22.23 3.66
C PRO A 142 40.37 -23.72 3.29
N SER A 143 40.93 -24.05 2.13
CA SER A 143 41.10 -25.42 1.65
C SER A 143 41.73 -26.27 2.74
N SER A 144 41.04 -27.31 3.20
CA SER A 144 41.63 -28.31 4.09
C SER A 144 42.80 -28.99 3.36
N PRO A 145 43.99 -29.12 3.98
CA PRO A 145 45.08 -29.86 3.37
C PRO A 145 44.72 -31.36 3.30
N SER A 146 45.02 -31.97 2.16
CA SER A 146 44.85 -33.41 1.89
C SER A 146 45.55 -34.26 2.96
N PRO A 147 44.97 -35.39 3.40
CA PRO A 147 45.68 -36.31 4.27
C PRO A 147 46.83 -36.98 3.50
N GLN A 148 48.06 -36.80 3.99
CA GLN A 148 49.18 -37.65 3.65
C GLN A 148 48.98 -39.01 4.32
N ASN A 149 48.90 -40.07 3.52
CA ASN A 149 49.04 -41.44 4.02
C ASN A 149 50.53 -41.71 4.33
N PRO A 150 50.89 -42.16 5.54
CA PRO A 150 52.18 -42.77 5.76
C PRO A 150 52.15 -44.27 5.41
N SER A 151 53.16 -44.67 4.61
CA SER A 151 53.74 -46.00 4.36
C SER A 151 52.86 -47.24 4.32
#